data_AF-A0A0C3EHQ5-F1
#
_entry.id   AF-A0A0C3EHQ5-F1
#
_cell.length_a   1.000
_cell.length_b   1.000
_cell.length_c   1.000
_cell.angle_alpha   90.00
_cell.angle_beta   90.00
_cell.angle_gamma   90.00
#
_symmetry.space_group_name_H-M   'P 1'
#
loop_
_entity.id
_entity.type
_entity.pdbx_description
1 polymer ?
#
loop_
_entity_poly.entity_id
_entity_poly.type
_entity_poly.pdbx_seq_one_letter_code
_entity_poly.pdbx_strand_id
1 'polypeptide(L)'
;MFIPQLALIEQLQTRTHCIQSKLAGFQAGPKESLPENLEDHHHIGHTQNFPEDLFLFFRKNSDDPLTKSFIPQLKAHLLPHVRVLHEVKVSGTSIFDIDQVVASDEDSMEHLSTLSQVVFKADHIYRHHLFCVNYTTYDVRRAQDTINP
;
A
#
# COMPACT_ATOMS: atom_id res chain seq x y z
N MET A 1 -6.04 52.65 -23.40
CA MET A 1 -7.13 51.66 -23.38
C MET A 1 -6.51 50.28 -23.06
N PHE A 2 -6.24 49.98 -21.77
CA PHE A 2 -5.50 48.76 -21.34
C PHE A 2 -6.22 47.97 -20.22
N ILE A 3 -7.35 48.49 -19.74
CA ILE A 3 -8.13 47.93 -18.63
C ILE A 3 -8.58 46.47 -18.86
N PRO A 4 -9.09 46.07 -20.04
CA PRO A 4 -9.54 44.69 -20.23
C PRO A 4 -8.39 43.67 -20.26
N GLN A 5 -7.18 44.08 -20.68
CA GLN A 5 -6.01 43.20 -20.67
C GLN A 5 -5.51 42.94 -19.25
N LEU A 6 -5.53 43.95 -18.38
CA LEU A 6 -5.15 43.80 -16.98
C LEU A 6 -6.12 42.88 -16.21
N ALA A 7 -7.42 43.01 -16.45
CA ALA A 7 -8.43 42.15 -15.82
C ALA A 7 -8.28 40.66 -16.21
N LEU A 8 -7.91 40.39 -17.48
CA LEU A 8 -7.63 39.02 -17.94
C LEU A 8 -6.39 38.43 -17.28
N ILE A 9 -5.32 39.22 -17.12
CA ILE A 9 -4.09 38.78 -16.45
C ILE A 9 -4.38 38.44 -14.99
N GLU A 10 -5.15 39.28 -14.30
CA GLU A 10 -5.54 39.05 -12.89
C GLU A 10 -6.34 37.75 -12.75
N GLN A 11 -7.35 37.52 -13.59
CA GLN A 11 -8.12 36.26 -13.57
C GLN A 11 -7.26 35.02 -13.82
N LEU A 12 -6.32 35.09 -14.75
CA LEU A 12 -5.40 33.97 -15.02
C LEU A 12 -4.49 33.71 -13.83
N GLN A 13 -3.97 34.74 -13.18
CA GLN A 13 -3.15 34.62 -11.98
C GLN A 13 -3.96 34.02 -10.81
N THR A 14 -5.19 34.49 -10.57
CA THR A 14 -6.08 33.93 -9.55
C THR A 14 -6.39 32.47 -9.83
N ARG A 15 -6.70 32.12 -11.09
CA ARG A 15 -6.97 30.74 -11.49
C ARG A 15 -5.75 29.85 -11.28
N THR A 16 -4.56 30.32 -11.66
CA THR A 16 -3.31 29.59 -11.47
C THR A 16 -3.03 29.37 -9.98
N HIS A 17 -3.24 30.39 -9.15
CA HIS A 17 -3.10 30.30 -7.70
C HIS A 17 -4.09 29.30 -7.08
N CYS A 18 -5.36 29.29 -7.52
CA CYS A 18 -6.35 28.30 -7.07
C CYS A 18 -6.00 26.87 -7.51
N ILE A 19 -5.44 26.68 -8.71
CA ILE A 19 -4.99 25.37 -9.18
C ILE A 19 -3.80 24.90 -8.32
N GLN A 20 -2.83 25.77 -8.08
CA GLN A 20 -1.67 25.49 -7.24
C GLN A 20 -2.07 25.19 -5.79
N SER A 21 -3.01 25.94 -5.21
CA SER A 21 -3.48 25.68 -3.83
C SER A 21 -4.23 24.35 -3.73
N LYS A 22 -5.02 23.98 -4.74
CA LYS A 22 -5.67 22.67 -4.81
C LYS A 22 -4.64 21.55 -4.94
N LEU A 23 -3.66 21.69 -5.83
CA LEU A 23 -2.55 20.74 -5.97
C LEU A 23 -1.72 20.61 -4.69
N ALA A 24 -1.45 21.71 -3.99
CA ALA A 24 -0.76 21.70 -2.71
C ALA A 24 -1.58 20.96 -1.65
N GLY A 25 -2.91 21.10 -1.62
CA GLY A 25 -3.80 20.31 -0.77
C GLY A 25 -3.74 18.81 -1.07
N PHE A 26 -3.64 18.41 -2.34
CA PHE A 26 -3.41 17.02 -2.74
C PHE A 26 -2.00 16.51 -2.40
N GLN A 27 -1.00 17.41 -2.39
CA GLN A 27 0.40 17.10 -2.14
C GLN A 27 0.85 17.30 -0.68
N ALA A 28 -0.04 17.74 0.21
CA ALA A 28 0.22 18.02 1.62
C ALA A 28 0.09 16.79 2.53
N GLY A 29 -0.14 15.60 1.97
CA GLY A 29 0.24 14.35 2.64
C GLY A 29 1.77 14.27 2.74
N PRO A 30 2.34 13.59 3.75
CA PRO A 30 3.78 13.34 3.75
C PRO A 30 4.14 12.61 2.46
N LYS A 31 4.85 13.27 1.54
CA LYS A 31 5.40 12.60 0.37
C LYS A 31 6.50 11.69 0.88
N GLU A 32 6.22 10.41 0.94
CA GLU A 32 7.24 9.40 1.13
C GLU A 32 8.28 9.58 0.02
N SER A 33 9.54 9.72 0.43
CA SER A 33 10.66 9.76 -0.49
C SER A 33 10.73 8.44 -1.24
N LEU A 34 10.98 8.51 -2.55
CA LEU A 34 11.23 7.31 -3.35
C LEU A 34 12.41 6.53 -2.74
N PRO A 35 12.31 5.19 -2.67
CA PRO A 35 13.38 4.38 -2.12
C PRO A 35 14.64 4.54 -2.97
N GLU A 36 15.76 4.86 -2.32
CA GLU A 36 17.07 4.91 -2.99
C GLU A 36 17.64 3.50 -3.23
N ASN A 37 17.15 2.49 -2.49
CA ASN A 37 17.57 1.11 -2.61
C ASN A 37 16.85 0.40 -3.76
N LEU A 38 17.62 0.06 -4.80
CA LEU A 38 17.15 -0.68 -5.98
C LEU A 38 17.30 -2.21 -5.82
N GLU A 39 17.71 -2.68 -4.64
CA GLU A 39 17.85 -4.11 -4.33
C GLU A 39 16.49 -4.76 -4.04
N ASP A 40 15.59 -4.03 -3.36
CA ASP A 40 14.24 -4.50 -3.10
C ASP A 40 13.40 -4.46 -4.38
N HIS A 41 12.74 -5.57 -4.73
CA HIS A 41 11.89 -5.63 -5.93
C HIS A 41 10.65 -4.74 -5.84
N HIS A 42 10.11 -4.58 -4.63
CA HIS A 42 8.90 -3.81 -4.37
C HIS A 42 9.08 -2.89 -3.16
N HIS A 43 8.56 -1.68 -3.28
CA HIS A 43 8.46 -0.74 -2.18
C HIS A 43 7.04 -0.24 -2.07
N ILE A 44 6.45 -0.40 -0.90
CA ILE A 44 5.13 0.14 -0.55
C ILE A 44 5.36 1.20 0.52
N GLY A 45 4.57 2.27 0.46
CA GLY A 45 4.56 3.29 1.49
C GLY A 45 4.45 2.74 2.92
N HIS A 46 5.01 3.45 3.89
CA HIS A 46 5.00 3.08 5.30
C HIS A 46 3.95 3.83 6.12
N THR A 47 3.39 4.90 5.56
CA THR A 47 2.42 5.78 6.21
C THR A 47 1.10 5.05 6.46
N GLN A 48 0.63 5.16 7.71
CA GLN A 48 -0.65 4.60 8.16
C GLN A 48 -1.73 5.69 8.29
N ASN A 49 -1.57 6.81 7.57
CA ASN A 49 -2.41 7.99 7.69
C ASN A 49 -3.81 7.82 7.07
N PHE A 50 -4.00 6.79 6.25
CA PHE A 50 -5.24 6.52 5.54
C PHE A 50 -5.79 5.15 5.96
N PRO A 51 -6.30 5.04 7.20
CA PRO A 51 -6.97 3.84 7.64
C PRO A 51 -8.30 3.67 6.88
N GLU A 52 -8.54 2.46 6.39
CA GLU A 52 -9.81 2.03 5.82
C GLU A 52 -10.35 0.91 6.70
N ASP A 53 -11.59 1.09 7.16
CA ASP A 53 -12.31 0.05 7.89
C ASP A 53 -12.55 -1.12 6.95
N LEU A 54 -12.07 -2.28 7.39
CA LEU A 54 -12.06 -3.49 6.60
C LEU A 54 -13.49 -3.94 6.25
N PHE A 55 -14.43 -3.87 7.20
CA PHE A 55 -15.83 -4.24 6.96
C PHE A 55 -16.52 -3.27 5.99
N LEU A 56 -16.27 -1.96 6.12
CA LEU A 56 -16.83 -0.96 5.21
C LEU A 56 -16.26 -1.13 3.80
N PHE A 57 -14.97 -1.44 3.67
CA PHE A 57 -14.33 -1.75 2.40
C PHE A 57 -15.00 -2.94 1.71
N PHE A 58 -15.27 -4.03 2.44
CA PHE A 58 -15.98 -5.19 1.87
C PHE A 58 -17.42 -4.89 1.49
N ARG A 59 -18.13 -4.13 2.32
CA ARG A 59 -19.51 -3.73 1.99
C ARG A 59 -19.55 -2.89 0.71
N LYS A 60 -18.57 -2.00 0.51
CA LYS A 60 -18.50 -1.16 -0.68
C LYS A 60 -18.18 -1.96 -1.95
N ASN A 61 -17.42 -3.04 -1.82
CA ASN A 61 -16.97 -3.87 -2.94
C ASN A 61 -17.74 -5.20 -3.02
N SER A 62 -18.97 -5.28 -2.47
CA SER A 62 -19.75 -6.52 -2.39
C SER A 62 -20.07 -7.14 -3.75
N ASP A 63 -20.08 -6.33 -4.80
CA ASP A 63 -20.36 -6.76 -6.18
C ASP A 63 -19.16 -7.45 -6.83
N ASP A 64 -17.95 -7.26 -6.29
CA ASP A 64 -16.73 -7.86 -6.81
C ASP A 64 -16.62 -9.34 -6.33
N PRO A 65 -16.61 -10.33 -7.26
CA PRO A 65 -16.41 -11.73 -6.91
C PRO A 65 -15.14 -12.01 -6.10
N LEU A 66 -14.09 -11.20 -6.25
CA LEU A 66 -12.81 -11.36 -5.56
C LEU A 66 -12.90 -11.07 -4.06
N THR A 67 -13.95 -10.40 -3.61
CA THR A 67 -14.13 -10.08 -2.18
C THR A 67 -14.77 -11.20 -1.36
N LYS A 68 -15.42 -12.20 -2.00
CA LYS A 68 -16.25 -13.21 -1.33
C LYS A 68 -15.51 -14.10 -0.34
N SER A 69 -14.21 -14.27 -0.50
CA SER A 69 -13.35 -15.11 0.35
C SER A 69 -12.06 -14.40 0.77
N PHE A 70 -12.01 -13.07 0.63
CA PHE A 70 -10.77 -12.33 0.80
C PHE A 70 -10.22 -12.44 2.21
N ILE A 71 -11.05 -12.26 3.25
CA ILE A 71 -10.58 -12.29 4.64
C ILE A 71 -10.02 -13.64 5.08
N PRO A 72 -10.70 -14.78 4.86
CA PRO A 72 -10.11 -16.05 5.21
C PRO A 72 -8.82 -16.32 4.41
N GLN A 73 -8.76 -15.94 3.12
CA GLN A 73 -7.55 -16.07 2.30
C GLN A 73 -6.40 -15.19 2.80
N LEU A 74 -6.69 -13.93 3.15
CA LEU A 74 -5.70 -13.00 3.68
C LEU A 74 -5.15 -13.51 5.02
N LYS A 75 -6.02 -13.98 5.93
CA LYS A 75 -5.57 -14.56 7.20
C LYS A 75 -4.75 -15.83 6.98
N ALA A 76 -5.13 -16.69 6.04
CA ALA A 76 -4.39 -17.90 5.71
C ALA A 76 -2.98 -17.56 5.20
N HIS A 77 -2.89 -16.53 4.36
CA HIS A 77 -1.62 -16.05 3.84
C HIS A 77 -0.76 -15.40 4.94
N LEU A 78 -1.32 -14.57 5.82
CA LEU A 78 -0.55 -13.87 6.85
C LEU A 78 -0.09 -14.76 8.00
N LEU A 79 -0.84 -15.82 8.33
CA LEU A 79 -0.55 -16.72 9.44
C LEU A 79 0.90 -17.27 9.46
N PRO A 80 1.43 -17.87 8.38
CA PRO A 80 2.81 -18.35 8.36
C PRO A 80 3.82 -17.22 8.61
N HIS A 81 3.64 -16.05 7.99
CA HIS A 81 4.56 -14.92 8.17
C HIS A 81 4.57 -14.41 9.62
N VAL A 82 3.41 -14.32 10.27
CA VAL A 82 3.32 -13.88 11.67
C VAL A 82 4.03 -14.86 12.61
N ARG A 83 3.92 -16.18 12.35
CA ARG A 83 4.64 -17.21 13.13
C ARG A 83 6.15 -17.05 13.02
N VAL A 84 6.66 -16.89 11.80
CA VAL A 84 8.10 -16.69 11.57
C VAL A 84 8.61 -15.42 12.25
N LEU A 85 7.86 -14.31 12.15
CA LEU A 85 8.22 -13.06 12.83
C LEU A 85 8.22 -13.20 14.36
N HIS A 86 7.31 -14.02 14.91
CA HIS A 86 7.27 -14.30 16.34
C HIS A 86 8.48 -15.15 16.79
N GLU A 87 8.85 -16.18 16.03
CA GLU A 87 10.02 -17.02 16.30
C GLU A 87 11.32 -16.23 16.24
N VAL A 88 11.49 -15.39 15.22
CA VAL A 88 12.63 -14.47 15.08
C VAL A 88 12.74 -13.53 16.28
N LYS A 89 11.63 -12.95 16.73
CA LYS A 89 11.62 -12.03 17.88
C LYS A 89 12.01 -12.71 19.20
N VAL A 90 11.68 -14.00 19.35
CA VAL A 90 12.00 -14.79 20.55
C VAL A 90 13.44 -15.32 20.52
N SER A 91 13.96 -15.70 19.35
CA SER A 91 15.30 -16.30 19.18
C SER A 91 16.41 -15.26 18.87
N GLY A 92 16.06 -14.02 18.53
CA GLY A 92 17.03 -12.97 18.20
C GLY A 92 17.79 -13.21 16.88
N THR A 93 17.26 -14.07 16.00
CA THR A 93 17.90 -14.51 14.75
C THR A 93 17.40 -13.68 13.56
N SER A 94 18.28 -13.39 12.59
CA SER A 94 18.04 -12.44 11.49
C SER A 94 16.91 -12.86 10.53
N ILE A 95 16.17 -11.86 10.03
CA ILE A 95 14.89 -11.91 9.28
C ILE A 95 15.04 -12.39 7.81
N PHE A 96 16.24 -12.74 7.32
CA PHE A 96 16.51 -12.84 5.88
C PHE A 96 16.06 -14.15 5.17
N ASP A 97 15.50 -15.13 5.87
CA ASP A 97 15.14 -16.44 5.30
C ASP A 97 13.62 -16.72 5.26
N ILE A 98 12.78 -15.70 5.05
CA ILE A 98 11.30 -15.83 5.15
C ILE A 98 10.65 -16.42 3.88
N ASP A 99 11.32 -16.39 2.73
CA ASP A 99 10.68 -16.62 1.43
C ASP A 99 10.52 -18.10 1.03
N GLN A 100 11.07 -19.05 1.80
CA GLN A 100 11.23 -20.45 1.35
C GLN A 100 10.33 -21.51 2.01
N VAL A 101 9.46 -21.17 2.96
CA VAL A 101 8.74 -22.20 3.77
C VAL A 101 7.24 -22.29 3.48
N VAL A 102 6.68 -21.43 2.62
CA VAL A 102 5.22 -21.32 2.47
C VAL A 102 4.69 -22.13 1.27
N ALA A 103 4.90 -23.44 1.27
CA ALA A 103 4.28 -24.34 0.28
C ALA A 103 3.90 -25.68 0.92
N SER A 104 2.77 -25.70 1.62
CA SER A 104 2.07 -26.94 1.99
C SER A 104 0.59 -26.63 2.19
N ASP A 105 -0.18 -26.78 1.12
CA ASP A 105 -1.63 -26.85 1.12
C ASP A 105 -2.05 -28.24 1.61
N GLU A 106 -2.53 -28.43 2.86
CA GLU A 106 -3.45 -29.53 3.20
C GLU A 106 -4.37 -29.20 4.41
N ASP A 107 -5.66 -29.46 4.19
CA ASP A 107 -6.71 -29.88 5.13
C ASP A 107 -7.67 -28.85 5.81
N SER A 108 -8.90 -28.78 5.29
CA SER A 108 -9.82 -27.64 5.41
C SER A 108 -10.65 -27.52 6.70
N MET A 109 -10.44 -28.35 7.72
CA MET A 109 -11.25 -28.29 8.96
C MET A 109 -10.49 -27.75 10.19
N GLU A 110 -9.17 -27.94 10.28
CA GLU A 110 -8.34 -27.31 11.34
C GLU A 110 -7.99 -25.84 11.02
N HIS A 111 -8.16 -25.42 9.76
CA HIS A 111 -7.84 -24.07 9.31
C HIS A 111 -8.63 -22.97 10.03
N LEU A 112 -9.93 -23.12 10.30
CA LEU A 112 -10.70 -22.01 10.89
C LEU A 112 -10.21 -21.63 12.30
N SER A 113 -9.83 -22.63 13.08
CA SER A 113 -9.26 -22.42 14.42
C SER A 113 -7.89 -21.75 14.35
N THR A 114 -7.06 -22.11 13.38
CA THR A 114 -5.74 -21.46 13.21
C THR A 114 -5.86 -20.05 12.64
N LEU A 115 -6.85 -19.75 11.81
CA LEU A 115 -7.11 -18.40 11.29
C LEU A 115 -7.55 -17.41 12.37
N SER A 116 -8.15 -17.87 13.48
CA SER A 116 -8.47 -17.00 14.63
C SER A 116 -7.22 -16.45 15.33
N GLN A 117 -6.03 -17.03 15.07
CA GLN A 117 -4.75 -16.55 15.60
C GLN A 117 -4.33 -15.20 14.97
N VAL A 118 -4.86 -14.86 13.78
CA VAL A 118 -4.59 -13.60 13.09
C VAL A 118 -5.73 -12.62 13.34
N VAL A 119 -5.40 -11.50 13.99
CA VAL A 119 -6.33 -10.40 14.30
C VAL A 119 -5.80 -9.09 13.73
N PHE A 120 -6.67 -8.36 13.02
CA PHE A 120 -6.35 -7.03 12.52
C PHE A 120 -6.57 -6.00 13.62
N LYS A 121 -5.57 -5.13 13.81
CA LYS A 121 -5.69 -4.08 14.82
C LYS A 121 -6.81 -3.12 14.43
N ALA A 122 -7.80 -2.99 15.31
CA ALA A 122 -8.99 -2.16 15.11
C ALA A 122 -9.78 -2.49 13.82
N ASP A 123 -9.60 -3.67 13.22
CA ASP A 123 -10.20 -4.03 11.93
C ASP A 123 -9.92 -3.03 10.80
N HIS A 124 -8.73 -2.41 10.81
CA HIS A 124 -8.31 -1.49 9.76
C HIS A 124 -7.25 -2.11 8.84
N ILE A 125 -7.35 -1.76 7.57
CA ILE A 125 -6.27 -1.84 6.59
C ILE A 125 -5.82 -0.42 6.23
N TYR A 126 -4.61 -0.25 5.74
CA TYR A 126 -4.09 1.07 5.39
C TYR A 126 -3.94 1.19 3.88
N ARG A 127 -4.50 2.25 3.32
CA ARG A 127 -4.30 2.57 1.91
C ARG A 127 -3.00 3.37 1.77
N HIS A 128 -2.12 2.86 0.92
CA HIS A 128 -0.86 3.54 0.59
C HIS A 128 -0.98 4.28 -0.74
N HIS A 129 -0.39 5.47 -0.83
CA HIS A 129 -0.34 6.29 -2.05
C HIS A 129 0.94 6.08 -2.86
N LEU A 130 1.90 5.33 -2.32
CA LEU A 130 3.14 5.05 -3.00
C LEU A 130 3.30 3.53 -3.13
N PHE A 131 3.33 3.07 -4.37
CA PHE A 131 3.85 1.76 -4.72
C PHE A 131 4.89 1.90 -5.81
N CYS A 132 6.03 1.27 -5.60
CA CYS A 132 7.19 1.35 -6.46
C CYS A 132 7.65 -0.07 -6.79
N VAL A 133 7.92 -0.32 -8.08
CA VAL A 133 8.47 -1.58 -8.58
C VAL A 133 9.82 -1.31 -9.19
N ASN A 134 10.86 -1.92 -8.62
CA ASN A 134 12.21 -1.89 -9.16
C ASN A 134 12.41 -3.09 -10.08
N TYR A 135 12.87 -2.84 -11.30
CA TYR A 135 13.08 -3.88 -12.29
C TYR A 135 14.38 -3.66 -13.08
N THR A 136 14.86 -4.73 -13.71
CA THR A 136 16.00 -4.69 -14.62
C THR A 136 15.51 -4.69 -16.06
N THR A 137 15.94 -3.70 -16.84
CA THR A 137 15.68 -3.62 -18.28
C THR A 137 16.56 -4.61 -19.05
N TYR A 138 16.22 -4.85 -20.32
CA TYR A 138 16.97 -5.77 -21.20
C TYR A 138 18.45 -5.40 -21.38
N ASP A 139 18.80 -4.12 -21.28
CA ASP A 139 20.18 -3.63 -21.32
C ASP A 139 20.89 -3.70 -19.95
N VAL A 140 20.32 -4.47 -19.00
CA VAL A 140 20.85 -4.75 -17.65
C VAL A 140 20.95 -3.47 -16.80
N ARG A 141 20.14 -2.46 -17.11
CA ARG A 141 20.03 -1.25 -16.30
C ARG A 141 18.92 -1.40 -15.26
N ARG A 142 19.08 -0.71 -14.15
CA ARG A 142 18.03 -0.62 -13.13
C ARG A 142 17.08 0.52 -13.51
N ALA A 143 15.80 0.23 -13.41
CA ALA A 143 14.71 1.18 -13.62
C ALA A 143 13.64 0.96 -12.54
N GLN A 144 12.75 1.95 -12.41
CA GLN A 144 11.75 1.99 -11.36
C GLN A 144 10.46 2.57 -11.90
N ASP A 145 9.36 1.87 -11.67
CA ASP A 145 8.01 2.34 -11.96
C ASP A 145 7.33 2.73 -10.66
N THR A 146 6.70 3.91 -10.64
CA THR A 146 5.97 4.43 -9.48
C THR A 146 4.48 4.57 -9.81
N ILE A 147 3.64 3.96 -8.97
CA ILE A 147 2.19 4.07 -9.01
C ILE A 147 1.76 4.99 -7.87
N ASN A 148 1.11 6.10 -8.21
CA ASN A 148 0.58 7.09 -7.26
C ASN A 148 -0.89 7.41 -7.61
N PRO A 149 -1.87 6.75 -6.95
CA PRO A 149 -3.30 6.85 -7.24
C PRO A 149 -3.97 8.13 -6.73
#